data_AF-A0A9N9EDT8-F1
#
_entry.id   AF-A0A9N9EDT8-F1
#
_cell.length_a   1.000
_cell.length_b   1.000
_cell.length_c   1.000
_cell.angle_alpha   90.00
_cell.angle_beta   90.00
_cell.angle_gamma   90.00
#
_symmetry.space_group_name_H-M   'P 1'
#
loop_
_entity.id
_entity.type
_entity.pdbx_description
1 polymer ?
#
loop_
_entity_poly.entity_id
_entity_poly.type
_entity_poly.pdbx_seq_one_letter_code
_entity_poly.pdbx_strand_id
1 'polypeptide(L)' 'MSSSSSFNANKWLETAISENQIKFFDYKGFIDINVIGHGAFGEVYKSKLKKDGRTFAMKCLYIKKGQSKENSCIQFIKE' A
#
# COMPACT_ATOMS: atom_id res chain seq x y z
N MET A 1 -28.53 -21.45 -14.13
CA MET A 1 -28.11 -20.05 -13.96
C MET A 1 -27.17 -20.00 -12.77
N SER A 2 -25.87 -20.10 -13.02
CA SER A 2 -24.86 -20.09 -11.97
C SER A 2 -24.06 -18.81 -12.14
N SER A 3 -24.57 -17.71 -11.59
CA SER A 3 -23.83 -16.45 -11.51
C SER A 3 -22.66 -16.67 -10.56
N SER A 4 -21.49 -16.97 -11.14
CA SER A 4 -20.21 -16.88 -10.46
C SER A 4 -20.06 -15.44 -9.96
N SER A 5 -20.32 -15.24 -8.67
CA SER A 5 -20.06 -13.97 -8.00
C SER A 5 -18.56 -13.74 -8.05
N SER A 6 -18.09 -12.99 -9.06
CA SER A 6 -16.71 -12.53 -9.10
C SER A 6 -16.47 -11.79 -7.79
N PHE A 7 -15.64 -12.35 -6.91
CA PHE A 7 -15.19 -11.68 -5.71
C PHE A 7 -14.51 -10.39 -6.17
N ASN A 8 -15.21 -9.27 -6.09
CA ASN A 8 -14.63 -8.00 -6.50
C ASN A 8 -13.61 -7.63 -5.44
N ALA A 9 -12.35 -7.98 -5.69
CA ALA A 9 -11.23 -7.75 -4.79
C ALA A 9 -11.06 -6.27 -4.39
N ASN A 10 -11.76 -5.34 -5.04
CA ASN A 10 -11.75 -3.93 -4.62
C ASN A 10 -12.77 -3.64 -3.51
N LYS A 11 -13.84 -4.45 -3.38
CA LYS A 11 -14.92 -4.19 -2.43
C LYS A 11 -14.46 -4.25 -0.98
N TRP A 12 -13.59 -5.20 -0.62
CA TRP A 12 -13.11 -5.30 0.77
C TRP A 12 -12.29 -4.05 1.17
N LEU A 13 -11.50 -3.51 0.25
CA LEU A 13 -10.68 -2.33 0.52
C LEU A 13 -11.55 -1.07 0.63
N GLU A 14 -12.51 -0.90 -0.27
CA GLU A 14 -13.49 0.19 -0.21
C GLU A 14 -14.28 0.15 1.10
N THR A 15 -14.76 -1.04 1.50
CA THR A 15 -15.45 -1.23 2.79
C THR A 15 -14.56 -0.86 3.96
N ALA A 16 -13.33 -1.38 4.03
CA ALA A 16 -12.39 -1.07 5.12
C ALA A 16 -12.04 0.43 5.23
N ILE A 17 -11.96 1.14 4.10
CA ILE A 17 -11.79 2.60 4.09
C ILE A 17 -13.06 3.30 4.58
N SER A 18 -14.24 2.91 4.07
CA SER A 18 -15.53 3.54 4.45
C SER A 18 -15.89 3.33 5.92
N GLU A 19 -15.53 2.18 6.48
CA GLU A 19 -15.71 1.83 7.89
C GLU A 19 -14.57 2.39 8.76
N ASN A 20 -13.66 3.17 8.18
CA ASN A 20 -12.55 3.84 8.86
C ASN A 20 -11.59 2.85 9.57
N GLN A 21 -11.59 1.58 9.16
CA GLN A 21 -10.61 0.58 9.58
C GLN A 21 -9.24 0.87 8.97
N ILE A 22 -9.22 1.41 7.75
CA ILE A 22 -8.03 1.90 7.06
C ILE A 22 -8.20 3.39 6.79
N LYS A 23 -7.26 4.20 7.28
CA LYS A 23 -7.23 5.64 6.98
C LYS A 23 -6.59 5.87 5.61
N PHE A 24 -7.37 6.44 4.69
CA PHE A 24 -6.88 6.83 3.38
C PHE A 24 -6.12 8.16 3.44
N PHE A 25 -4.95 8.19 2.81
CA PHE A 25 -4.16 9.41 2.59
C PHE A 25 -3.73 9.46 1.12
N ASP A 26 -4.01 10.57 0.44
CA ASP A 26 -3.48 10.79 -0.91
C ASP A 26 -1.95 10.95 -0.83
N TYR A 27 -1.24 10.21 -1.69
CA TYR A 27 0.22 10.29 -1.82
C TYR A 27 0.72 11.72 -2.02
N LYS A 28 -0.02 12.56 -2.76
CA LYS A 28 0.31 13.98 -2.97
C LYS A 28 0.29 14.82 -1.70
N GLY A 29 -0.31 14.30 -0.62
CA GLY A 29 -0.31 14.93 0.69
C GLY A 29 1.02 14.82 1.44
N PHE A 30 1.95 13.99 0.97
CA PHE A 30 3.24 13.78 1.61
C PHE A 30 4.33 14.68 1.03
N ILE A 31 5.18 15.20 1.92
CA ILE A 31 6.34 16.03 1.62
C ILE A 31 7.56 15.50 2.36
N ASP A 32 8.74 16.08 2.13
CA ASP A 32 10.01 15.68 2.75
C ASP A 32 10.31 14.18 2.60
N ILE A 33 10.01 13.62 1.42
CA ILE A 33 10.11 12.19 1.13
C ILE A 33 11.59 11.82 0.94
N ASN A 34 12.14 11.08 1.89
CA ASN A 34 13.55 10.67 1.91
C ASN A 34 13.65 9.17 2.21
N VAL A 35 14.51 8.45 1.49
CA VAL A 35 14.78 7.03 1.78
C VAL A 35 15.48 6.91 3.14
N ILE A 36 14.97 6.01 3.98
CA ILE A 36 15.56 5.68 5.30
C ILE A 36 15.92 4.21 5.45
N GLY A 37 15.61 3.37 4.45
CA GLY A 37 15.96 1.97 4.48
C GLY A 37 15.68 1.27 3.15
N HIS A 38 16.47 0.23 2.87
CA HIS A 38 16.31 -0.65 1.73
C HIS A 38 16.14 -2.08 2.24
N GLY A 39 15.30 -2.86 1.56
CA GLY A 39 15.12 -4.29 1.81
C GLY A 39 14.97 -5.06 0.50
N ALA A 40 14.92 -6.38 0.59
CA ALA A 40 14.82 -7.25 -0.59
C ALA A 40 13.58 -6.93 -1.46
N PHE A 41 12.51 -6.48 -0.82
CA PHE A 41 11.21 -6.26 -1.45
C PHE A 41 10.88 -4.79 -1.68
N GLY A 42 11.76 -3.85 -1.37
CA GLY A 42 11.41 -2.44 -1.48
C GLY A 42 12.27 -1.46 -0.70
N GLU A 43 11.82 -0.22 -0.68
CA GLU A 43 12.44 0.87 0.08
C GLU A 43 11.44 1.42 1.09
N VAL A 44 11.95 1.93 2.21
CA VAL A 44 11.17 2.65 3.21
C VAL A 44 11.57 4.11 3.14
N TYR A 45 10.57 4.98 2.98
CA TYR A 45 10.73 6.42 2.95
C TYR A 45 10.20 7.03 4.24
N LYS A 46 10.95 7.96 4.84
CA LYS A 46 10.42 8.90 5.81
C LYS A 46 9.76 10.03 5.04
N SER A 47 8.56 10.43 5.47
CA SER A 47 7.83 11.56 4.92
C SER A 47 7.07 12.30 6.00
N LYS A 48 6.60 13.51 5.69
CA LYS A 48 5.66 14.25 6.53
C LYS A 48 4.36 14.48 5.80
N LEU A 49 3.24 14.38 6.51
CA LEU A 49 1.94 14.79 5.98
C LEU A 49 1.85 16.32 5.98
N LYS A 50 1.66 16.94 4.81
CA LYS A 50 1.63 18.40 4.65
C LYS A 50 0.60 19.09 5.53
N LYS A 51 -0.51 18.41 5.81
CA LYS A 51 -1.65 18.96 6.57
C LYS A 51 -1.30 19.27 8.02
N ASP A 52 -0.55 18.40 8.69
CA ASP A 52 -0.32 18.49 10.14
C ASP A 52 1.14 18.23 10.55
N GLY A 53 2.05 18.07 9.60
CA GLY A 53 3.48 17.87 9.84
C GLY A 53 3.83 16.50 10.43
N ARG A 54 2.86 15.60 10.60
CA ARG A 54 3.07 14.29 11.21
C ARG A 54 3.98 13.44 10.34
N THR A 55 4.94 12.77 10.97
CA THR A 55 5.93 11.94 10.25
C THR A 55 5.39 10.52 10.05
N PHE A 56 5.62 9.97 8.86
CA PHE A 56 5.24 8.61 8.47
C PHE A 56 6.43 7.86 7.88
N ALA A 57 6.38 6.53 7.99
CA ALA A 57 7.22 5.61 7.22
C ALA A 57 6.38 4.99 6.09
N MET A 58 6.83 5.14 4.85
CA MET A 58 6.14 4.66 3.65
C MET A 58 6.99 3.55 3.01
N LYS A 59 6.51 2.30 3.06
CA LYS A 59 7.18 1.18 2.39
C LYS A 59 6.68 1.07 0.95
N CYS A 60 7.59 1.26 -0.01
CA CYS A 60 7.34 1.06 -1.43
C CYS A 60 7.79 -0.35 -1.81
N LEU A 61 6.91 -1.16 -2.40
CA LEU A 61 7.22 -2.53 -2.79
C LEU A 61 7.67 -2.62 -4.25
N TYR A 62 8.76 -3.33 -4.52
CA TYR A 62 9.23 -3.62 -5.86
C TYR A 62 8.33 -4.66 -6.54
N ILE A 63 7.54 -4.23 -7.51
CA ILE A 63 6.75 -5.15 -8.34
C ILE A 63 7.60 -5.54 -9.55
N LYS A 64 8.09 -6.79 -9.58
CA LYS A 64 8.91 -7.29 -10.70
C LYS A 64 8.07 -7.42 -11.97
N LYS A 65 8.53 -6.82 -13.08
CA LYS A 65 7.92 -7.04 -14.41
C LYS A 65 8.04 -8.52 -14.77
N GLY A 66 6.93 -9.15 -15.16
CA GLY A 66 6.87 -10.57 -15.52
C GLY A 66 6.47 -11.53 -14.38
N GLN A 67 6.35 -11.05 -13.14
CA GLN A 67 5.68 -11.78 -12.05
C GLN A 67 4.29 -11.20 -11.81
N SER A 68 3.33 -12.03 -11.42
CA SER A 68 2.01 -11.53 -10.99
C SER A 68 2.20 -10.61 -9.77
N LYS A 69 1.45 -9.50 -9.72
CA LYS A 69 1.45 -8.58 -8.57
C LYS A 69 1.15 -9.31 -7.26
N GLU A 70 0.29 -10.32 -7.32
CA GLU A 70 -0.11 -11.19 -6.22
C GLU A 70 1.09 -11.93 -5.61
N ASN A 71 1.98 -12.50 -6.44
CA ASN A 71 3.16 -13.22 -5.94
C ASN A 71 4.13 -12.29 -5.17
N SER A 72 4.25 -11.04 -5.60
CA SER A 72 5.10 -10.04 -4.92
C SER A 72 4.53 -9.67 -3.55
N CYS A 73 3.21 -9.43 -3.47
CA CYS A 73 2.55 -9.07 -2.21
C CYS A 73 2.50 -10.24 -1.21
N ILE A 74 2.25 -11.46 -1.67
CA ILE A 74 2.22 -12.65 -0.80
C ILE A 74 3.60 -12.94 -0.19
N GLN A 75 4.68 -12.74 -0.94
CA GLN A 75 6.03 -12.91 -0.39
C GLN A 75 6.33 -11.90 0.71
N PHE A 76 5.89 -10.65 0.57
CA PHE A 76 6.05 -9.63 1.60
C PHE A 76 5.33 -9.97 2.91
N ILE A 77 4.13 -10.56 2.85
CA ILE A 77 3.35 -10.94 4.05
C ILE A 77 4.04 -12.06 4.86
N LYS A 78 4.94 -12.83 4.24
CA LYS A 78 5.62 -13.97 4.89
C LYS A 78 6.89 -13.60 5.66
N GLU A 79 7.38 -12.36 5.54
CA GLU A 79 8.47 -11.81 6.36
C GLU A 79 7.94 -11.21 7.68
#